data_AF-A0A803MLI5-F1
#
_entry.id   AF-A0A803MLI5-F1
#
_cell.length_a   1.000
_cell.length_b   1.000
_cell.length_c   1.000
_cell.angle_alpha   90.00
_cell.angle_beta   90.00
_cell.angle_gamma   90.00
#
_symmetry.space_group_name_H-M   'P 1'
#
loop_
_entity.id
_entity.type
_entity.pdbx_description
1 polymer ?
#
loop_
_entity_poly.entity_id
_entity_poly.type
_entity_poly.pdbx_seq_one_letter_code
_entity_poly.pdbx_strand_id
1 'polypeptide(L)'
;IWGRSKYVGVSLVGKTLAVMGFGKVGSEVARRAKGLGMHVIAHDPYAPADRARAVGVELVSFDQAISTADFISLHMPLTPTTKKVFNDTTFSKMKKGARLINVARGGVIDEDALVRALDCGIVAQAALDVFAEEPPAKDSKLVQHENVTVTPHLGASTKEAQEGVAIEIAEAVIGALNGELSATAVNAPMVPAEVLSELAPYVQLAEKLGRLAVQLVAGGSGIQTIKVSYITARGPDDLDTRLLRAMITKGIIEPISDMHINLVNADFTAKQKGLRISEERVSVNSSPENPIDSIQIQIPSVQSKFESTITEKGDISIEGKVKDGIPHLTRVGSFAVDVSLEGNIILCRQVDQPGMIGKVGIILADHNVNVNFMSVGRTSKKQKAIMAIGVDEEPEEDALRKIGQVPAVEEFVFLKL
;
A
#
# COMPACT_ATOMS: atom_id res chain seq x y z
N ILE A 1 23.45 -36.85 43.17
CA ILE A 1 24.53 -35.96 43.64
C ILE A 1 24.02 -34.52 43.56
N TRP A 2 24.06 -33.75 44.65
CA TRP A 2 23.58 -32.36 44.72
C TRP A 2 24.71 -31.38 44.36
N GLY A 3 24.66 -30.79 43.15
CA GLY A 3 25.78 -30.06 42.53
C GLY A 3 25.87 -28.56 42.85
N ARG A 4 25.49 -28.09 44.04
CA ARG A 4 25.45 -26.64 44.37
C ARG A 4 26.78 -25.91 44.09
N SER A 5 27.91 -26.53 44.38
CA SER A 5 29.24 -25.93 44.14
C SER A 5 29.65 -25.87 42.66
N LYS A 6 28.99 -26.63 41.78
CA LYS A 6 29.25 -26.63 40.32
C LYS A 6 28.71 -25.37 39.64
N TYR A 7 27.61 -24.81 40.14
CA TYR A 7 26.88 -23.74 39.46
C TYR A 7 27.10 -22.39 40.14
N VAL A 8 27.70 -21.44 39.41
CA VAL A 8 27.89 -20.05 39.85
C VAL A 8 27.27 -19.13 38.80
N GLY A 9 26.26 -18.35 39.21
CA GLY A 9 25.58 -17.41 38.33
C GLY A 9 26.33 -16.09 38.15
N VAL A 10 25.78 -15.21 37.31
CA VAL A 10 26.26 -13.84 37.12
C VAL A 10 25.12 -12.85 37.32
N SER A 11 25.38 -11.78 38.07
CA SER A 11 24.44 -10.68 38.25
C SER A 11 24.36 -9.81 37.00
N LEU A 12 23.14 -9.39 36.62
CA LEU A 12 22.89 -8.46 35.51
C LEU A 12 23.11 -6.99 35.93
N VAL A 13 22.94 -6.66 37.21
CA VAL A 13 22.99 -5.28 37.69
C VAL A 13 24.37 -4.66 37.44
N GLY A 14 24.39 -3.49 36.81
CA GLY A 14 25.60 -2.76 36.45
C GLY A 14 26.44 -3.38 35.33
N LYS A 15 25.96 -4.45 34.68
CA LYS A 15 26.60 -5.03 33.49
C LYS A 15 26.13 -4.30 32.24
N THR A 16 26.96 -4.36 31.20
CA THR A 16 26.64 -3.77 29.89
C THR A 16 26.03 -4.83 28.97
N LEU A 17 24.84 -4.55 28.44
CA LEU A 17 24.21 -5.27 27.33
C LEU A 17 24.41 -4.48 26.04
N ALA A 18 25.03 -5.11 25.03
CA ALA A 18 24.97 -4.67 23.65
C ALA A 18 23.80 -5.33 22.93
N VAL A 19 22.89 -4.51 22.40
CA VAL A 19 21.80 -4.94 21.53
C VAL A 19 22.24 -4.74 20.08
N MET A 20 22.44 -5.82 19.34
CA MET A 20 22.84 -5.77 17.93
C MET A 20 21.58 -5.80 17.06
N GLY A 21 21.22 -4.68 16.43
CA GLY A 21 19.95 -4.47 15.74
C GLY A 21 18.90 -3.82 16.67
N PHE A 22 18.50 -2.60 16.35
CA PHE A 22 17.63 -1.74 17.18
C PHE A 22 16.26 -1.51 16.52
N GLY A 23 15.70 -2.57 15.94
CA GLY A 23 14.32 -2.62 15.45
C GLY A 23 13.30 -2.89 16.56
N LYS A 24 12.08 -3.29 16.18
CA LYS A 24 10.93 -3.53 17.09
C LYS A 24 11.27 -4.44 18.29
N VAL A 25 11.96 -5.57 18.04
CA VAL A 25 12.34 -6.52 19.10
C VAL A 25 13.53 -6.01 19.93
N GLY A 26 14.57 -5.51 19.27
CA GLY A 26 15.78 -5.02 19.95
C GLY A 26 15.49 -3.87 20.92
N SER A 27 14.62 -2.93 20.54
CA SER A 27 14.20 -1.84 21.45
C SER A 27 13.45 -2.34 22.68
N GLU A 28 12.62 -3.37 22.52
CA GLU A 28 11.87 -3.98 23.62
C GLU A 28 12.76 -4.81 24.56
N VAL A 29 13.81 -5.44 24.03
CA VAL A 29 14.87 -6.08 24.83
C VAL A 29 15.64 -5.03 25.62
N ALA A 30 16.06 -3.95 24.96
CA ALA A 30 16.78 -2.85 25.61
C ALA A 30 15.98 -2.25 26.78
N ARG A 31 14.69 -1.99 26.56
CA ARG A 31 13.77 -1.47 27.59
C ARG A 31 13.68 -2.40 28.80
N ARG A 32 13.53 -3.72 28.59
CA ARG A 32 13.46 -4.72 29.67
C ARG A 32 14.80 -4.85 30.41
N ALA A 33 15.91 -4.88 29.70
CA ALA A 33 17.24 -5.02 30.28
C ALA A 33 17.59 -3.84 31.21
N LYS A 34 17.17 -2.62 30.84
CA LYS A 34 17.27 -1.45 31.73
C LYS A 34 16.47 -1.61 33.02
N GLY A 35 15.25 -2.15 32.92
CA GLY A 35 14.43 -2.48 34.09
C GLY A 35 15.11 -3.51 35.02
N LEU A 36 16.02 -4.32 34.50
CA LEU A 36 16.85 -5.26 35.25
C LEU A 36 18.17 -4.63 35.79
N GLY A 37 18.36 -3.32 35.62
CA GLY A 37 19.53 -2.59 36.13
C GLY A 37 20.78 -2.71 35.27
N MET A 38 20.65 -3.07 33.98
CA MET A 38 21.77 -3.11 33.04
C MET A 38 22.04 -1.74 32.40
N HIS A 39 23.29 -1.48 32.05
CA HIS A 39 23.64 -0.44 31.08
C HIS A 39 23.40 -0.98 29.68
N VAL A 40 22.68 -0.25 28.83
CA VAL A 40 22.32 -0.73 27.50
C VAL A 40 22.86 0.19 26.43
N ILE A 41 23.66 -0.40 25.54
CA ILE A 41 24.15 0.20 24.30
C ILE A 41 23.59 -0.60 23.13
N ALA A 42 23.49 0.02 21.95
CA ALA A 42 23.00 -0.66 20.76
C ALA A 42 23.85 -0.34 19.53
N HIS A 43 23.92 -1.30 18.61
CA HIS A 43 24.50 -1.09 17.29
C HIS A 43 23.44 -1.36 16.23
N ASP A 44 23.07 -0.33 15.48
CA ASP A 44 22.23 -0.45 14.29
C ASP A 44 22.54 0.71 13.34
N PRO A 45 23.14 0.47 12.16
CA PRO A 45 23.51 1.53 11.23
C PRO A 45 22.30 2.22 10.58
N TYR A 46 21.09 1.67 10.72
CA TYR A 46 19.87 2.17 10.11
C TYR A 46 18.89 2.77 11.13
N ALA A 47 19.18 2.68 12.43
CA ALA A 47 18.29 3.20 13.47
C ALA A 47 18.43 4.73 13.63
N PRO A 48 17.32 5.48 13.70
CA PRO A 48 17.37 6.90 13.98
C PRO A 48 17.83 7.16 15.43
N ALA A 49 18.88 7.97 15.59
CA ALA A 49 19.52 8.22 16.89
C ALA A 49 18.57 8.78 17.96
N ASP A 50 17.59 9.60 17.57
CA ASP A 50 16.63 10.18 18.50
C ASP A 50 15.72 9.13 19.13
N ARG A 51 15.37 8.07 18.39
CA ARG A 51 14.55 6.96 18.91
C ARG A 51 15.29 6.17 19.98
N ALA A 52 16.59 5.92 19.80
CA ALA A 52 17.42 5.27 20.79
C ALA A 52 17.58 6.16 22.05
N ARG A 53 17.85 7.46 21.84
CA ARG A 53 18.00 8.43 22.94
C ARG A 53 16.72 8.56 23.78
N ALA A 54 15.53 8.51 23.16
CA ALA A 54 14.25 8.59 23.86
C ALA A 54 14.03 7.45 24.89
N VAL A 55 14.59 6.27 24.62
CA VAL A 55 14.58 5.15 25.58
C VAL A 55 15.90 5.05 26.37
N GLY A 56 16.73 6.09 26.29
CA GLY A 56 18.03 6.28 26.95
C GLY A 56 19.11 5.29 26.51
N VAL A 57 19.00 4.72 25.31
CA VAL A 57 20.00 3.81 24.74
C VAL A 57 20.96 4.61 23.88
N GLU A 58 22.26 4.35 24.04
CA GLU A 58 23.30 4.95 23.20
C GLU A 58 23.55 4.08 21.97
N LEU A 59 23.51 4.68 20.77
CA LEU A 59 23.96 4.02 19.55
C LEU A 59 25.47 4.13 19.44
N VAL A 60 26.14 2.99 19.28
CA VAL A 60 27.60 2.89 19.21
C VAL A 60 28.04 2.14 17.95
N SER A 61 29.34 2.23 17.63
CA SER A 61 29.92 1.44 16.54
C SER A 61 29.90 -0.06 16.87
N PHE A 62 29.96 -0.91 15.84
CA PHE A 62 29.99 -2.37 16.01
C PHE A 62 31.17 -2.80 16.91
N ASP A 63 32.36 -2.27 16.64
CA ASP A 63 33.57 -2.57 17.41
C ASP A 63 33.46 -2.09 18.87
N GLN A 64 32.84 -0.94 19.12
CA GLN A 64 32.59 -0.47 20.49
C GLN A 64 31.58 -1.38 21.21
N ALA A 65 30.51 -1.80 20.54
CA ALA A 65 29.49 -2.68 21.12
C ALA A 65 30.11 -4.01 21.61
N ILE A 66 30.86 -4.69 20.74
CA ILE A 66 31.43 -6.01 21.06
C ILE A 66 32.55 -5.95 22.10
N SER A 67 33.33 -4.86 22.13
CA SER A 67 34.50 -4.74 23.02
C SER A 67 34.15 -4.25 24.44
N THR A 68 32.96 -3.68 24.65
CA THR A 68 32.55 -3.10 25.95
C THR A 68 31.50 -3.94 26.68
N ALA A 69 30.74 -4.75 25.95
CA ALA A 69 29.60 -5.47 26.49
C ALA A 69 29.97 -6.75 27.25
N ASP A 70 29.26 -6.99 28.35
CA ASP A 70 29.32 -8.26 29.10
C ASP A 70 28.30 -9.28 28.55
N PHE A 71 27.19 -8.76 27.99
CA PHE A 71 26.15 -9.52 27.32
C PHE A 71 25.93 -8.93 25.92
N ILE A 72 25.76 -9.79 24.92
CA ILE A 72 25.47 -9.39 23.54
C ILE A 72 24.22 -10.14 23.10
N SER A 73 23.17 -9.40 22.70
CA SER A 73 21.93 -9.97 22.19
C SER A 73 21.70 -9.59 20.74
N LEU A 74 21.53 -10.60 19.88
CA LEU A 74 21.40 -10.42 18.43
C LEU A 74 19.94 -10.30 18.02
N HIS A 75 19.64 -9.22 17.29
CA HIS A 75 18.34 -8.84 16.73
C HIS A 75 18.46 -8.27 15.31
N MET A 76 19.57 -8.57 14.63
CA MET A 76 19.81 -8.16 13.24
C MET A 76 19.14 -9.13 12.26
N PRO A 77 18.66 -8.66 11.10
CA PRO A 77 18.25 -9.54 10.01
C PRO A 77 19.45 -10.29 9.44
N LEU A 78 19.20 -11.43 8.79
CA LEU A 78 20.23 -12.12 7.98
C LEU A 78 20.27 -11.50 6.59
N THR A 79 21.39 -10.88 6.24
CA THR A 79 21.67 -10.24 4.96
C THR A 79 23.08 -10.64 4.52
N PRO A 80 23.50 -10.34 3.27
CA PRO A 80 24.90 -10.55 2.87
C PRO A 80 25.93 -9.85 3.78
N THR A 81 25.56 -8.71 4.38
CA THR A 81 26.46 -7.94 5.26
C THR A 81 26.48 -8.44 6.71
N THR A 82 25.41 -9.09 7.19
CA THR A 82 25.34 -9.63 8.56
C THR A 82 25.63 -11.14 8.64
N LYS A 83 25.71 -11.83 7.50
CA LYS A 83 26.06 -13.25 7.42
C LYS A 83 27.44 -13.48 8.02
N LYS A 84 27.51 -14.33 9.05
CA LYS A 84 28.74 -14.69 9.78
C LYS A 84 29.53 -13.47 10.29
N VAL A 85 28.83 -12.39 10.64
CA VAL A 85 29.47 -11.18 11.19
C VAL A 85 30.08 -11.45 12.57
N PHE A 86 29.52 -12.41 13.32
CA PHE A 86 30.17 -12.98 14.51
C PHE A 86 31.01 -14.19 14.10
N ASN A 87 32.32 -13.98 13.94
CA ASN A 87 33.32 -14.96 13.53
C ASN A 87 34.57 -14.86 14.44
N ASP A 88 35.63 -15.61 14.17
CA ASP A 88 36.84 -15.64 15.00
C ASP A 88 37.42 -14.23 15.26
N THR A 89 37.46 -13.38 14.23
CA THR A 89 37.95 -12.00 14.34
C THR A 89 37.07 -11.18 15.28
N THR A 90 35.74 -11.26 15.12
CA THR A 90 34.79 -10.57 16.01
C THR A 90 34.89 -11.09 17.44
N PHE A 91 34.95 -12.41 17.64
CA PHE A 91 35.10 -13.00 18.97
C PHE A 91 36.39 -12.56 19.65
N SER A 92 37.51 -12.46 18.93
CA SER A 92 38.79 -12.00 19.50
C SER A 92 38.76 -10.58 20.08
N LYS A 93 37.82 -9.75 19.62
CA LYS A 93 37.63 -8.37 20.10
C LYS A 93 36.68 -8.27 21.29
N MET A 94 35.97 -9.34 21.63
CA MET A 94 35.01 -9.36 22.72
C MET A 94 35.71 -9.39 24.08
N LYS A 95 35.01 -8.92 25.11
CA LYS A 95 35.45 -9.12 26.50
C LYS A 95 35.49 -10.61 26.80
N LYS A 96 36.61 -11.06 27.38
CA LYS A 96 36.73 -12.45 27.84
C LYS A 96 35.65 -12.75 28.89
N GLY A 97 34.92 -13.83 28.69
CA GLY A 97 33.81 -14.25 29.54
C GLY A 97 32.46 -13.59 29.21
N ALA A 98 32.35 -12.93 28.05
CA ALA A 98 31.09 -12.37 27.58
C ALA A 98 30.04 -13.46 27.30
N ARG A 99 28.76 -13.07 27.32
CA ARG A 99 27.64 -13.98 27.02
C ARG A 99 26.93 -13.56 25.75
N LEU A 100 26.64 -14.53 24.89
CA LEU A 100 26.04 -14.27 23.58
C LEU A 100 24.64 -14.88 23.50
N ILE A 101 23.68 -14.12 23.00
CA ILE A 101 22.30 -14.56 22.82
C ILE A 101 21.92 -14.33 21.36
N ASN A 102 21.47 -15.38 20.67
CA ASN A 102 20.88 -15.27 19.33
C ASN A 102 19.50 -15.91 19.30
N VAL A 103 18.49 -15.05 19.22
CA VAL A 103 17.08 -15.41 19.10
C VAL A 103 16.43 -14.77 17.88
N ALA A 104 17.25 -14.37 16.90
CA ALA A 104 16.81 -13.59 15.74
C ALA A 104 16.88 -14.39 14.45
N ARG A 105 18.09 -14.65 13.94
CA ARG A 105 18.30 -15.39 12.69
C ARG A 105 19.53 -16.27 12.78
N GLY A 106 19.40 -17.51 12.30
CA GLY A 106 20.52 -18.39 12.04
C GLY A 106 21.50 -17.80 11.03
N GLY A 107 22.76 -18.23 11.08
CA GLY A 107 23.79 -17.80 10.11
C GLY A 107 24.38 -16.39 10.31
N VAL A 108 23.89 -15.60 11.29
CA VAL A 108 24.55 -14.35 11.73
C VAL A 108 25.85 -14.65 12.48
N ILE A 109 25.87 -15.78 13.18
CA ILE A 109 27.05 -16.33 13.87
C ILE A 109 27.66 -17.42 12.97
N ASP A 110 28.99 -17.40 12.83
CA ASP A 110 29.73 -18.57 12.41
C ASP A 110 29.77 -19.58 13.57
N GLU A 111 28.99 -20.65 13.44
CA GLU A 111 28.77 -21.64 14.50
C GLU A 111 30.06 -22.34 14.93
N ASP A 112 30.98 -22.63 14.00
CA ASP A 112 32.27 -23.24 14.32
C ASP A 112 33.17 -22.25 15.07
N ALA A 113 33.13 -20.97 14.71
CA ALA A 113 33.84 -19.93 15.45
C ALA A 113 33.29 -19.74 16.87
N LEU A 114 31.97 -19.87 17.04
CA LEU A 114 31.36 -19.82 18.37
C LEU A 114 31.81 -20.99 19.25
N VAL A 115 31.89 -22.21 18.71
CA VAL A 115 32.44 -23.37 19.43
C VAL A 115 33.86 -23.07 19.91
N ARG A 116 34.75 -22.59 19.01
CA ARG A 116 36.12 -22.22 19.39
C ARG A 116 36.15 -21.11 20.45
N ALA A 117 35.28 -20.12 20.36
CA ALA A 117 35.20 -19.01 21.31
C ALA A 117 34.70 -19.46 22.70
N LEU A 118 33.81 -20.46 22.76
CA LEU A 118 33.37 -21.11 23.98
C LEU A 118 34.50 -21.95 24.59
N ASP A 119 35.16 -22.77 23.79
CA ASP A 119 36.26 -23.64 24.23
C ASP A 119 37.44 -22.85 24.83
N CYS A 120 37.78 -21.68 24.25
CA CYS A 120 38.85 -20.82 24.76
C CYS A 120 38.38 -19.82 25.85
N GLY A 121 37.08 -19.82 26.20
CA GLY A 121 36.51 -19.01 27.27
C GLY A 121 36.39 -17.52 26.96
N ILE A 122 36.50 -17.12 25.69
CA ILE A 122 36.15 -15.76 25.25
C ILE A 122 34.64 -15.56 25.45
N VAL A 123 33.84 -16.52 24.99
CA VAL A 123 32.42 -16.58 25.29
C VAL A 123 32.24 -17.53 26.47
N ALA A 124 31.74 -17.03 27.59
CA ALA A 124 31.48 -17.87 28.76
C ALA A 124 30.30 -18.81 28.53
N GLN A 125 29.22 -18.29 27.94
CA GLN A 125 27.98 -19.02 27.67
C GLN A 125 27.26 -18.43 26.46
N ALA A 126 26.50 -19.27 25.75
CA ALA A 126 25.62 -18.82 24.69
C ALA A 126 24.18 -19.33 24.88
N ALA A 127 23.20 -18.56 24.41
CA ALA A 127 21.80 -18.98 24.31
C ALA A 127 21.33 -18.84 22.87
N LEU A 128 20.92 -19.93 22.23
CA LEU A 128 20.60 -20.00 20.81
C LEU A 128 19.18 -20.56 20.61
N ASP A 129 18.31 -19.80 19.96
CA ASP A 129 16.99 -20.28 19.53
C ASP A 129 16.95 -20.63 18.04
N VAL A 130 17.97 -20.23 17.28
CA VAL A 130 18.01 -20.32 15.82
C VAL A 130 19.37 -20.83 15.35
N PHE A 131 19.38 -21.57 14.24
CA PHE A 131 20.57 -22.21 13.66
C PHE A 131 20.67 -21.91 12.16
N ALA A 132 21.88 -21.97 11.60
CA ALA A 132 22.08 -21.75 10.17
C ALA A 132 21.31 -22.76 9.30
N GLU A 133 21.16 -23.99 9.81
CA GLU A 133 20.32 -25.03 9.25
C GLU A 133 19.38 -25.56 10.35
N GLU A 134 18.07 -25.59 10.04
CA GLU A 134 17.04 -26.03 10.98
C GLU A 134 16.22 -27.18 10.36
N PRO A 135 16.12 -28.35 11.03
CA PRO A 135 16.67 -28.67 12.36
C PRO A 135 18.20 -28.87 12.35
N PRO A 136 18.90 -28.55 13.45
CA PRO A 136 20.34 -28.76 13.54
C PRO A 136 20.71 -30.25 13.46
N ALA A 137 21.91 -30.53 12.97
CA ALA A 137 22.44 -31.89 12.89
C ALA A 137 22.51 -32.56 14.29
N LYS A 138 22.32 -33.88 14.34
CA LYS A 138 22.30 -34.65 15.61
C LYS A 138 23.61 -34.55 16.40
N ASP A 139 24.73 -34.39 15.70
CA ASP A 139 26.08 -34.23 16.22
C ASP A 139 26.50 -32.75 16.31
N SER A 140 25.56 -31.80 16.25
CA SER A 140 25.84 -30.38 16.40
C SER A 140 26.59 -30.11 17.70
N LYS A 141 27.82 -29.62 17.56
CA LYS A 141 28.69 -29.28 18.68
C LYS A 141 28.05 -28.24 19.59
N LEU A 142 27.37 -27.25 19.02
CA LEU A 142 26.68 -26.20 19.80
C LEU A 142 25.53 -26.78 20.63
N VAL A 143 24.72 -27.68 20.07
CA VAL A 143 23.60 -28.31 20.78
C VAL A 143 24.09 -29.16 21.95
N GLN A 144 25.25 -29.80 21.80
CA GLN A 144 25.83 -30.68 22.82
C GLN A 144 26.74 -29.96 23.83
N HIS A 145 27.10 -28.69 23.58
CA HIS A 145 28.06 -27.96 24.39
C HIS A 145 27.48 -27.55 25.75
N GLU A 146 28.13 -27.90 26.86
CA GLU A 146 27.59 -27.68 28.23
C GLU A 146 27.28 -26.21 28.56
N ASN A 147 28.02 -25.27 27.95
CA ASN A 147 27.82 -23.83 28.14
C ASN A 147 26.84 -23.19 27.15
N VAL A 148 26.11 -23.99 26.36
CA VAL A 148 25.12 -23.49 25.41
C VAL A 148 23.73 -23.92 25.84
N THR A 149 22.82 -22.96 25.97
CA THR A 149 21.40 -23.22 26.12
C THR A 149 20.73 -23.13 24.75
N VAL A 150 20.01 -24.17 24.34
CA VAL A 150 19.33 -24.19 23.04
C VAL A 150 17.83 -24.33 23.19
N THR A 151 17.08 -23.66 22.32
CA THR A 151 15.64 -23.83 22.13
C THR A 151 15.33 -24.00 20.64
N PRO A 152 14.30 -24.78 20.26
CA PRO A 152 14.02 -25.10 18.87
C PRO A 152 13.13 -24.03 18.21
N HIS A 153 13.66 -22.83 17.98
CA HIS A 153 12.99 -21.71 17.31
C HIS A 153 11.62 -21.36 17.92
N LEU A 154 11.61 -21.16 19.24
CA LEU A 154 10.42 -20.92 20.04
C LEU A 154 10.12 -19.43 20.29
N GLY A 155 10.91 -18.50 19.73
CA GLY A 155 10.77 -17.07 20.00
C GLY A 155 9.37 -16.47 19.76
N ALA A 156 8.60 -17.04 18.83
CA ALA A 156 7.21 -16.65 18.54
C ALA A 156 6.16 -17.67 19.01
N SER A 157 6.58 -18.72 19.71
CA SER A 157 5.73 -19.84 20.15
C SER A 157 5.05 -19.55 21.49
N THR A 158 4.38 -18.40 21.60
CA THR A 158 3.52 -18.05 22.74
C THR A 158 2.06 -17.93 22.30
N LYS A 159 1.11 -18.17 23.21
CA LYS A 159 -0.32 -18.08 22.88
C LYS A 159 -0.68 -16.67 22.39
N GLU A 160 -0.18 -15.66 23.09
CA GLU A 160 -0.44 -14.25 22.82
C GLU A 160 0.15 -13.82 21.47
N ALA A 161 1.34 -14.32 21.10
CA ALA A 161 1.93 -14.02 19.80
C ALA A 161 1.15 -14.69 18.67
N GLN A 162 0.72 -15.94 18.85
CA GLN A 162 -0.10 -16.65 17.86
C GLN A 162 -1.47 -16.00 17.69
N GLU A 163 -2.13 -15.58 18.78
CA GLU A 163 -3.38 -14.82 18.73
C GLU A 163 -3.21 -13.47 18.03
N GLY A 164 -2.16 -12.71 18.38
CA GLY A 164 -1.87 -11.43 17.72
C GLY A 164 -1.63 -11.57 16.22
N VAL A 165 -0.85 -12.57 15.80
CA VAL A 165 -0.62 -12.88 14.37
C VAL A 165 -1.92 -13.30 13.68
N ALA A 166 -2.75 -14.10 14.34
CA ALA A 166 -4.03 -14.54 13.77
C ALA A 166 -4.97 -13.36 13.49
N ILE A 167 -5.06 -12.40 14.43
CA ILE A 167 -5.85 -11.17 14.25
C ILE A 167 -5.28 -10.32 13.10
N GLU A 168 -3.96 -10.06 13.10
CA GLU A 168 -3.30 -9.25 12.07
C GLU A 168 -3.52 -9.83 10.67
N ILE A 169 -3.42 -11.15 10.52
CA ILE A 169 -3.69 -11.83 9.25
C ILE A 169 -5.18 -11.75 8.89
N ALA A 170 -6.09 -11.96 9.84
CA ALA A 170 -7.52 -11.89 9.57
C ALA A 170 -7.94 -10.49 9.08
N GLU A 171 -7.45 -9.43 9.74
CA GLU A 171 -7.66 -8.04 9.33
C GLU A 171 -7.08 -7.76 7.94
N ALA A 172 -5.84 -8.22 7.67
CA ALA A 172 -5.21 -8.06 6.37
C ALA A 172 -5.99 -8.78 5.24
N VAL A 173 -6.53 -9.97 5.52
CA VAL A 173 -7.35 -10.73 4.56
C VAL A 173 -8.69 -10.04 4.32
N ILE A 174 -9.37 -9.56 5.37
CA ILE A 174 -10.62 -8.82 5.23
C ILE A 174 -10.41 -7.55 4.42
N GLY A 175 -9.38 -6.76 4.75
CA GLY A 175 -9.03 -5.56 3.99
C GLY A 175 -8.75 -5.89 2.51
N ALA A 176 -7.94 -6.93 2.25
CA ALA A 176 -7.64 -7.35 0.88
C ALA A 176 -8.89 -7.80 0.09
N LEU A 177 -9.83 -8.50 0.73
CA LEU A 177 -11.10 -8.91 0.13
C LEU A 177 -12.04 -7.73 -0.14
N ASN A 178 -11.98 -6.69 0.70
CA ASN A 178 -12.70 -5.43 0.50
C ASN A 178 -12.04 -4.49 -0.53
N GLY A 179 -10.91 -4.91 -1.12
CA GLY A 179 -10.15 -4.09 -2.07
C GLY A 179 -9.30 -3.00 -1.43
N GLU A 180 -9.09 -3.05 -0.11
CA GLU A 180 -8.21 -2.15 0.62
C GLU A 180 -6.74 -2.50 0.39
N LEU A 181 -5.88 -1.50 0.56
CA LEU A 181 -4.44 -1.68 0.49
C LEU A 181 -3.93 -2.28 1.80
N SER A 182 -3.43 -3.51 1.75
CA SER A 182 -2.75 -4.12 2.89
C SER A 182 -1.29 -3.65 2.95
N ALA A 183 -0.94 -2.94 4.03
CA ALA A 183 0.44 -2.55 4.32
C ALA A 183 1.37 -3.75 4.59
N THR A 184 0.81 -4.95 4.80
CA THR A 184 1.56 -6.19 5.04
C THR A 184 1.70 -7.06 3.79
N ALA A 185 1.19 -6.61 2.64
CA ALA A 185 1.29 -7.35 1.39
C ALA A 185 2.76 -7.47 0.94
N VAL A 186 3.27 -8.70 0.94
CA VAL A 186 4.66 -9.02 0.57
C VAL A 186 4.96 -8.93 -0.93
N ASN A 187 3.92 -8.97 -1.77
CA ASN A 187 4.01 -8.95 -3.22
C ASN A 187 3.31 -7.74 -3.86
N ALA A 188 2.88 -6.78 -3.05
CA ALA A 188 2.33 -5.51 -3.54
C ALA A 188 3.38 -4.40 -3.42
N PRO A 189 3.33 -3.35 -4.26
CA PRO A 189 4.10 -2.14 -4.03
C PRO A 189 3.72 -1.53 -2.67
N MET A 190 4.72 -1.29 -1.82
CA MET A 190 4.52 -0.52 -0.60
C MET A 190 4.37 0.96 -0.99
N VAL A 191 3.18 1.51 -0.80
CA VAL A 191 2.92 2.94 -1.01
C VAL A 191 3.07 3.65 0.34
N PRO A 192 4.01 4.60 0.51
CA PRO A 192 4.14 5.37 1.75
C PRO A 192 2.83 6.05 2.14
N ALA A 193 2.55 6.17 3.44
CA ALA A 193 1.30 6.74 3.94
C ALA A 193 1.08 8.19 3.47
N GLU A 194 2.17 8.96 3.34
CA GLU A 194 2.15 10.33 2.85
C GLU A 194 1.69 10.39 1.38
N VAL A 195 2.19 9.47 0.55
CA VAL A 195 1.81 9.35 -0.87
C VAL A 195 0.37 8.88 -1.00
N LEU A 196 -0.09 7.98 -0.13
CA LEU A 196 -1.50 7.55 -0.11
C LEU A 196 -2.44 8.70 0.25
N SER A 197 -2.10 9.50 1.27
CA SER A 197 -2.90 10.65 1.68
C SER A 197 -3.00 11.69 0.56
N GLU A 198 -1.90 11.92 -0.15
CA GLU A 198 -1.84 12.83 -1.29
C GLU A 198 -2.64 12.33 -2.50
N LEU A 199 -2.53 11.02 -2.82
CA LEU A 199 -3.20 10.43 -3.98
C LEU A 199 -4.66 10.03 -3.73
N ALA A 200 -5.13 10.03 -2.48
CA ALA A 200 -6.47 9.61 -2.08
C ALA A 200 -7.62 10.16 -2.96
N PRO A 201 -7.71 11.48 -3.28
CA PRO A 201 -8.78 11.97 -4.14
C PRO A 201 -8.62 11.53 -5.60
N TYR A 202 -7.39 11.31 -6.08
CA TYR A 202 -7.10 10.83 -7.42
C TYR A 202 -7.38 9.34 -7.59
N VAL A 203 -7.23 8.56 -6.51
CA VAL A 203 -7.64 7.16 -6.42
C VAL A 203 -9.15 7.03 -6.62
N GLN A 204 -9.94 7.88 -5.96
CA GLN A 204 -11.39 7.91 -6.15
C GLN A 204 -11.76 8.36 -7.58
N LEU A 205 -11.09 9.39 -8.09
CA LEU A 205 -11.28 9.87 -9.46
C LEU A 205 -11.01 8.76 -10.48
N ALA A 206 -9.89 8.05 -10.34
CA ALA A 206 -9.47 6.95 -11.19
C ALA A 206 -10.52 5.82 -11.24
N GLU A 207 -11.01 5.39 -10.09
CA GLU A 207 -12.08 4.37 -10.00
C GLU A 207 -13.36 4.84 -10.70
N LYS A 208 -13.84 6.04 -10.36
CA LYS A 208 -15.09 6.58 -10.87
C LYS A 208 -15.04 6.83 -12.38
N LEU A 209 -13.93 7.34 -12.90
CA LEU A 209 -13.74 7.48 -14.35
C LEU A 209 -13.75 6.11 -15.05
N GLY A 210 -13.08 5.10 -14.50
CA GLY A 210 -13.14 3.74 -15.04
C GLY A 210 -14.57 3.20 -15.13
N ARG A 211 -15.36 3.43 -14.08
CA ARG A 211 -16.76 3.02 -13.98
C ARG A 211 -17.68 3.77 -14.95
N LEU A 212 -17.47 5.07 -15.14
CA LEU A 212 -18.19 5.84 -16.17
C LEU A 212 -17.84 5.34 -17.58
N ALA A 213 -16.54 5.16 -17.86
CA ALA A 213 -16.06 4.79 -19.17
C ALA A 213 -16.65 3.45 -19.64
N VAL A 214 -16.69 2.42 -18.78
CA VAL A 214 -17.27 1.12 -19.15
C VAL A 214 -18.78 1.19 -19.38
N GLN A 215 -19.51 2.00 -18.62
CA GLN A 215 -20.97 2.13 -18.77
C GLN A 215 -21.38 2.85 -20.06
N LEU A 216 -20.53 3.75 -20.56
CA LEU A 216 -20.71 4.44 -21.83
C LEU A 216 -20.51 3.52 -23.03
N VAL A 217 -19.81 2.39 -22.89
CA VAL A 217 -19.63 1.45 -24.00
C VAL A 217 -20.95 0.79 -24.37
N ALA A 218 -21.22 0.75 -25.67
CA ALA A 218 -22.28 0.00 -26.31
C ALA A 218 -21.71 -1.03 -27.28
N GLY A 219 -22.58 -1.92 -27.76
CA GLY A 219 -22.21 -2.97 -28.71
C GLY A 219 -21.55 -4.17 -28.03
N GLY A 220 -21.83 -5.37 -28.56
CA GLY A 220 -21.35 -6.64 -27.99
C GLY A 220 -19.88 -6.98 -28.28
N SER A 221 -19.11 -6.06 -28.85
CA SER A 221 -17.71 -6.30 -29.26
C SER A 221 -16.71 -6.32 -28.10
N GLY A 222 -17.13 -5.89 -26.90
CA GLY A 222 -16.28 -5.81 -25.71
C GLY A 222 -15.20 -4.72 -25.80
N ILE A 223 -14.49 -4.49 -24.68
CA ILE A 223 -13.39 -3.53 -24.60
C ILE A 223 -12.06 -4.26 -24.73
N GLN A 224 -11.28 -3.96 -25.77
CA GLN A 224 -9.97 -4.58 -25.99
C GLN A 224 -8.81 -3.73 -25.47
N THR A 225 -8.90 -2.42 -25.64
CA THR A 225 -7.82 -1.49 -25.29
C THR A 225 -8.39 -0.28 -24.58
N ILE A 226 -7.67 0.23 -23.59
CA ILE A 226 -7.96 1.49 -22.90
C ILE A 226 -6.67 2.29 -22.83
N LYS A 227 -6.75 3.56 -23.21
CA LYS A 227 -5.65 4.52 -23.07
C LYS A 227 -5.96 5.43 -21.90
N VAL A 228 -4.99 5.55 -21.00
CA VAL A 228 -5.07 6.44 -19.84
C VAL A 228 -3.97 7.48 -19.99
N SER A 229 -4.35 8.75 -19.97
CA SER A 229 -3.40 9.86 -20.00
C SER A 229 -3.46 10.60 -18.68
N TYR A 230 -2.34 10.61 -17.95
CA TYR A 230 -2.17 11.40 -16.72
C TYR A 230 -1.54 12.73 -17.08
N ILE A 231 -2.30 13.81 -16.96
CA ILE A 231 -1.83 15.17 -17.19
C ILE A 231 -1.24 15.66 -15.86
N THR A 232 0.07 15.92 -15.80
CA THR A 232 0.76 16.23 -14.55
C THR A 232 1.97 17.14 -14.76
N ALA A 233 2.31 17.95 -13.75
CA ALA A 233 3.56 18.70 -13.68
C ALA A 233 4.74 17.85 -13.13
N ARG A 234 4.46 16.68 -12.53
CA ARG A 234 5.48 15.81 -11.95
C ARG A 234 6.29 15.07 -13.00
N GLY A 235 7.57 14.86 -12.68
CA GLY A 235 8.47 14.06 -13.50
C GLY A 235 8.11 12.57 -13.49
N PRO A 236 8.67 11.77 -14.42
CA PRO A 236 8.39 10.34 -14.53
C PRO A 236 8.70 9.53 -13.26
N ASP A 237 9.73 9.94 -12.51
CA ASP A 237 10.19 9.27 -11.29
C ASP A 237 9.44 9.72 -10.01
N ASP A 238 8.57 10.74 -10.14
CA ASP A 238 7.92 11.43 -9.02
C ASP A 238 6.40 11.13 -8.95
N LEU A 239 5.88 10.31 -9.88
CA LEU A 239 4.49 9.85 -9.87
C LEU A 239 4.38 8.36 -10.21
N ASP A 240 4.19 7.55 -9.16
CA ASP A 240 3.85 6.13 -9.29
C ASP A 240 2.36 5.95 -9.65
N THR A 241 2.08 5.54 -10.89
CA THR A 241 0.70 5.39 -11.40
C THR A 241 0.11 4.01 -11.15
N ARG A 242 0.86 3.05 -10.56
CA ARG A 242 0.40 1.67 -10.36
C ARG A 242 -0.91 1.60 -9.57
N LEU A 243 -1.03 2.44 -8.55
CA LEU A 243 -2.24 2.55 -7.75
C LEU A 243 -3.42 3.06 -8.60
N LEU A 244 -3.23 4.15 -9.34
CA LEU A 244 -4.28 4.73 -10.19
C LEU A 244 -4.73 3.78 -11.29
N ARG A 245 -3.78 3.09 -11.91
CA ARG A 245 -4.04 2.03 -12.89
C ARG A 245 -4.89 0.90 -12.31
N ALA A 246 -4.57 0.44 -11.11
CA ALA A 246 -5.35 -0.59 -10.43
C ALA A 246 -6.79 -0.12 -10.15
N MET A 247 -6.96 1.14 -9.74
CA MET A 247 -8.28 1.71 -9.48
C MET A 247 -9.11 1.95 -10.74
N ILE A 248 -8.48 2.39 -11.84
CA ILE A 248 -9.13 2.44 -13.17
C ILE A 248 -9.59 1.04 -13.55
N THR A 249 -8.71 0.04 -13.41
CA THR A 249 -9.02 -1.37 -13.71
C THR A 249 -10.20 -1.86 -12.88
N LYS A 250 -10.24 -1.53 -11.58
CA LYS A 250 -11.35 -1.82 -10.67
C LYS A 250 -12.65 -1.22 -11.21
N GLY A 251 -12.65 0.07 -11.49
CA GLY A 251 -13.81 0.78 -12.03
C GLY A 251 -14.33 0.18 -13.34
N ILE A 252 -13.45 -0.35 -14.19
CA ILE A 252 -13.85 -0.97 -15.46
C ILE A 252 -14.40 -2.39 -15.27
N ILE A 253 -13.74 -3.22 -14.44
CA ILE A 253 -14.00 -4.67 -14.39
C ILE A 253 -15.14 -5.02 -13.43
N GLU A 254 -15.20 -4.42 -12.24
CA GLU A 254 -16.20 -4.77 -11.22
C GLU A 254 -17.67 -4.53 -11.66
N PRO A 255 -18.01 -3.50 -12.45
CA PRO A 255 -19.39 -3.34 -12.94
C PRO A 255 -19.84 -4.43 -13.90
N ILE A 256 -18.91 -5.20 -14.48
CA ILE A 256 -19.17 -6.20 -15.52
C ILE A 256 -18.71 -7.61 -15.13
N SER A 257 -18.28 -7.81 -13.88
CA SER A 257 -17.71 -9.07 -13.40
C SER A 257 -17.79 -9.17 -11.87
N ASP A 258 -18.02 -10.38 -11.35
CA ASP A 258 -18.01 -10.66 -9.90
C ASP A 258 -16.60 -10.73 -9.28
N MET A 259 -15.59 -10.19 -9.97
CA MET A 259 -14.19 -10.25 -9.53
C MET A 259 -13.85 -8.99 -8.75
N HIS A 260 -13.33 -9.14 -7.54
CA HIS A 260 -12.79 -8.02 -6.77
C HIS A 260 -11.39 -7.65 -7.24
N ILE A 261 -11.18 -6.37 -7.54
CA ILE A 261 -9.91 -5.86 -8.04
C ILE A 261 -9.16 -5.11 -6.93
N ASN A 262 -7.87 -5.41 -6.81
CA ASN A 262 -6.93 -4.72 -5.92
C ASN A 262 -5.60 -4.46 -6.62
N LEU A 263 -4.68 -3.80 -5.93
CA LEU A 263 -3.37 -3.42 -6.47
C LEU A 263 -2.51 -4.61 -6.95
N VAL A 264 -2.73 -5.80 -6.39
CA VAL A 264 -1.95 -7.00 -6.71
C VAL A 264 -2.50 -7.73 -7.93
N ASN A 265 -3.82 -7.86 -8.03
CA ASN A 265 -4.46 -8.68 -9.07
C ASN A 265 -4.94 -7.88 -10.29
N ALA A 266 -4.94 -6.54 -10.26
CA ALA A 266 -5.50 -5.71 -11.33
C ALA A 266 -4.91 -6.04 -12.71
N ASP A 267 -3.59 -6.02 -12.85
CA ASP A 267 -2.92 -6.28 -14.13
C ASP A 267 -3.13 -7.70 -14.65
N PHE A 268 -3.06 -8.67 -13.73
CA PHE A 268 -3.31 -10.07 -14.07
C PHE A 268 -4.75 -10.25 -14.57
N THR A 269 -5.71 -9.67 -13.87
CA THR A 269 -7.13 -9.79 -14.18
C THR A 269 -7.50 -9.08 -15.49
N ALA A 270 -6.98 -7.86 -15.71
CA ALA A 270 -7.14 -7.15 -16.98
C ALA A 270 -6.63 -8.00 -18.14
N LYS A 271 -5.42 -8.56 -18.02
CA LYS A 271 -4.83 -9.43 -19.05
C LYS A 271 -5.64 -10.70 -19.29
N GLN A 272 -6.16 -11.33 -18.23
CA GLN A 272 -7.02 -12.52 -18.32
C GLN A 272 -8.33 -12.24 -19.08
N LYS A 273 -8.89 -11.03 -18.92
CA LYS A 273 -10.09 -10.57 -19.65
C LYS A 273 -9.77 -10.05 -21.06
N GLY A 274 -8.52 -10.13 -21.51
CA GLY A 274 -8.09 -9.61 -22.81
C GLY A 274 -8.04 -8.08 -22.89
N LEU A 275 -8.09 -7.39 -21.75
CA LEU A 275 -8.06 -5.94 -21.66
C LEU A 275 -6.63 -5.44 -21.61
N ARG A 276 -6.24 -4.64 -22.61
CA ARG A 276 -4.93 -3.97 -22.66
C ARG A 276 -5.06 -2.52 -22.19
N ILE A 277 -4.49 -2.23 -21.03
CA ILE A 277 -4.40 -0.86 -20.51
C ILE A 277 -3.03 -0.28 -20.88
N SER A 278 -3.03 0.81 -21.64
CA SER A 278 -1.84 1.60 -21.95
C SER A 278 -1.90 2.93 -21.25
N GLU A 279 -0.81 3.33 -20.62
CA GLU A 279 -0.70 4.59 -19.88
C GLU A 279 0.31 5.51 -20.56
N GLU A 280 -0.01 6.80 -20.58
CA GLU A 280 0.92 7.86 -20.93
C GLU A 280 0.87 8.98 -19.90
N ARG A 281 1.98 9.70 -19.77
CA ARG A 281 2.06 10.90 -18.94
C ARG A 281 2.27 12.10 -19.86
N VAL A 282 1.44 13.12 -19.68
CA VAL A 282 1.50 14.35 -20.47
C VAL A 282 1.94 15.48 -19.54
N SER A 283 3.16 15.98 -19.76
CA SER A 283 3.71 17.05 -18.93
C SER A 283 3.02 18.38 -19.19
N VAL A 284 2.64 19.08 -18.13
CA VAL A 284 2.07 20.43 -18.20
C VAL A 284 2.77 21.40 -17.24
N ASN A 285 2.86 22.66 -17.64
CA ASN A 285 3.39 23.74 -16.80
C ASN A 285 2.29 24.24 -15.85
N SER A 286 2.00 23.47 -14.80
CA SER A 286 1.02 23.81 -13.75
C SER A 286 1.67 23.81 -12.36
N SER A 287 0.96 24.29 -11.33
CA SER A 287 1.48 24.32 -9.95
C SER A 287 1.82 22.89 -9.47
N PRO A 288 3.00 22.64 -8.86
CA PRO A 288 3.37 21.33 -8.34
C PRO A 288 2.60 20.91 -7.08
N GLU A 289 1.72 21.77 -6.55
CA GLU A 289 0.88 21.47 -5.38
C GLU A 289 -0.11 20.32 -5.63
N ASN A 290 -0.55 20.13 -6.88
CA ASN A 290 -1.41 19.01 -7.26
C ASN A 290 -0.58 17.94 -7.98
N PRO A 291 -0.55 16.67 -7.51
CA PRO A 291 0.22 15.62 -8.14
C PRO A 291 -0.25 15.32 -9.58
N ILE A 292 -1.53 15.57 -9.88
CA ILE A 292 -2.17 15.31 -11.17
C ILE A 292 -3.13 16.46 -11.47
N ASP A 293 -3.04 17.06 -12.66
CA ASP A 293 -3.99 18.09 -13.11
C ASP A 293 -5.29 17.46 -13.63
N SER A 294 -5.20 16.42 -14.46
CA SER A 294 -6.34 15.60 -14.89
C SER A 294 -5.97 14.16 -15.22
N ILE A 295 -6.99 13.29 -15.20
CA ILE A 295 -6.92 11.93 -15.72
C ILE A 295 -7.90 11.84 -16.90
N GLN A 296 -7.39 11.44 -18.06
CA GLN A 296 -8.19 11.19 -19.25
C GLN A 296 -8.24 9.69 -19.55
N ILE A 297 -9.43 9.18 -19.84
CA ILE A 297 -9.65 7.79 -20.29
C ILE A 297 -10.20 7.82 -21.71
N GLN A 298 -9.55 7.08 -22.60
CA GLN A 298 -9.99 6.87 -23.97
C GLN A 298 -10.19 5.38 -24.27
N ILE A 299 -11.34 5.05 -24.86
CA ILE A 299 -11.65 3.69 -25.31
C ILE A 299 -11.80 3.72 -26.84
N PRO A 300 -10.80 3.23 -27.58
CA PRO A 300 -10.85 3.22 -29.04
C PRO A 300 -11.75 2.13 -29.60
N SER A 301 -12.32 2.40 -30.78
CA SER A 301 -13.00 1.41 -31.63
C SER A 301 -14.19 0.69 -30.97
N VAL A 302 -14.95 1.41 -30.14
CA VAL A 302 -16.18 0.92 -29.50
C VAL A 302 -17.37 1.80 -29.86
N GLN A 303 -18.58 1.23 -29.84
CA GLN A 303 -19.80 2.03 -29.91
C GLN A 303 -20.08 2.66 -28.54
N SER A 304 -20.82 3.77 -28.52
CA SER A 304 -21.20 4.45 -27.28
C SER A 304 -22.71 4.47 -27.08
N LYS A 305 -23.17 4.34 -25.84
CA LYS A 305 -24.56 4.63 -25.44
C LYS A 305 -24.88 6.12 -25.50
N PHE A 306 -23.86 6.97 -25.61
CA PHE A 306 -23.98 8.42 -25.65
C PHE A 306 -22.96 8.96 -26.66
N GLU A 307 -23.38 9.10 -27.92
CA GLU A 307 -22.49 9.41 -29.06
C GLU A 307 -21.68 10.70 -28.85
N SER A 308 -22.18 11.64 -28.05
CA SER A 308 -21.45 12.87 -27.71
C SER A 308 -20.12 12.65 -26.97
N THR A 309 -19.87 11.44 -26.47
CA THR A 309 -18.57 11.03 -25.90
C THR A 309 -17.52 10.69 -26.95
N ILE A 310 -17.95 10.42 -28.19
CA ILE A 310 -17.07 9.99 -29.27
C ILE A 310 -16.33 11.21 -29.82
N THR A 311 -15.01 11.10 -29.87
CA THR A 311 -14.12 12.11 -30.47
C THR A 311 -14.09 11.99 -31.99
N GLU A 312 -13.49 12.96 -32.68
CA GLU A 312 -13.27 12.90 -34.14
C GLU A 312 -12.50 11.65 -34.60
N LYS A 313 -11.72 11.04 -33.69
CA LYS A 313 -10.95 9.81 -33.94
C LYS A 313 -11.79 8.53 -33.80
N GLY A 314 -13.04 8.62 -33.35
CA GLY A 314 -13.92 7.47 -33.10
C GLY A 314 -13.72 6.83 -31.72
N ASP A 315 -13.04 7.51 -30.80
CA ASP A 315 -12.76 7.00 -29.46
C ASP A 315 -13.75 7.63 -28.46
N ILE A 316 -14.32 6.83 -27.54
CA ILE A 316 -15.00 7.38 -26.34
C ILE A 316 -13.93 8.08 -25.50
N SER A 317 -14.15 9.34 -25.13
CA SER A 317 -13.20 10.11 -24.32
C SER A 317 -13.90 10.83 -23.17
N ILE A 318 -13.42 10.61 -21.96
CA ILE A 318 -13.82 11.36 -20.76
C ILE A 318 -12.59 11.81 -19.98
N GLU A 319 -12.71 12.94 -19.29
CA GLU A 319 -11.62 13.48 -18.48
C GLU A 319 -12.16 14.07 -17.18
N GLY A 320 -11.45 13.82 -16.09
CA GLY A 320 -11.80 14.36 -14.79
C GLY A 320 -10.62 15.00 -14.07
N LYS A 321 -10.96 15.83 -13.10
CA LYS A 321 -10.04 16.58 -12.24
C LYS A 321 -10.44 16.44 -10.78
N VAL A 322 -9.48 16.60 -9.88
CA VAL A 322 -9.79 16.81 -8.46
C VAL A 322 -9.86 18.30 -8.20
N LYS A 323 -10.94 18.77 -7.56
CA LYS A 323 -11.12 20.16 -7.13
C LYS A 323 -11.44 20.15 -5.64
N ASP A 324 -10.59 20.81 -4.84
CA ASP A 324 -10.74 20.88 -3.38
C ASP A 324 -10.92 19.49 -2.73
N GLY A 325 -10.20 18.49 -3.24
CA GLY A 325 -10.29 17.09 -2.78
C GLY A 325 -11.46 16.28 -3.35
N ILE A 326 -12.33 16.89 -4.15
CA ILE A 326 -13.54 16.26 -4.71
C ILE A 326 -13.32 15.89 -6.19
N PRO A 327 -13.50 14.62 -6.59
CA PRO A 327 -13.42 14.19 -7.99
C PRO A 327 -14.55 14.80 -8.84
N HIS A 328 -14.20 15.40 -9.97
CA HIS A 328 -15.13 15.97 -10.93
C HIS A 328 -14.92 15.40 -12.33
N LEU A 329 -16.00 15.16 -13.06
CA LEU A 329 -15.96 15.00 -14.52
C LEU A 329 -15.92 16.38 -15.16
N THR A 330 -14.91 16.62 -15.98
CA THR A 330 -14.63 17.94 -16.57
C THR A 330 -14.70 17.97 -18.09
N ARG A 331 -14.72 16.80 -18.74
CA ARG A 331 -14.88 16.70 -20.19
C ARG A 331 -15.58 15.41 -20.58
N VAL A 332 -16.49 15.54 -21.54
CA VAL A 332 -17.21 14.43 -22.19
C VAL A 332 -17.10 14.65 -23.69
N GLY A 333 -16.33 13.82 -24.38
CA GLY A 333 -15.98 14.02 -25.79
C GLY A 333 -15.37 15.40 -26.02
N SER A 334 -16.04 16.24 -26.82
CA SER A 334 -15.63 17.62 -27.12
C SER A 334 -16.21 18.67 -26.18
N PHE A 335 -17.09 18.29 -25.25
CA PHE A 335 -17.78 19.23 -24.36
C PHE A 335 -17.05 19.36 -23.03
N ALA A 336 -16.73 20.60 -22.65
CA ALA A 336 -16.30 20.90 -21.30
C ALA A 336 -17.52 20.89 -20.37
N VAL A 337 -17.46 20.08 -19.32
CA VAL A 337 -18.47 20.01 -18.27
C VAL A 337 -17.79 20.24 -16.92
N ASP A 338 -18.58 20.30 -15.87
CA ASP A 338 -18.05 20.32 -14.51
C ASP A 338 -19.10 19.67 -13.65
N VAL A 339 -18.91 18.44 -13.17
CA VAL A 339 -19.89 17.79 -12.31
C VAL A 339 -19.15 16.93 -11.30
N SER A 340 -19.51 17.07 -10.01
CA SER A 340 -18.98 16.20 -8.96
C SER A 340 -19.31 14.75 -9.30
N LEU A 341 -18.35 13.85 -9.10
CA LEU A 341 -18.56 12.41 -9.24
C LEU A 341 -19.12 11.82 -7.92
N GLU A 342 -19.96 12.56 -7.21
CA GLU A 342 -20.66 12.12 -6.00
C GLU A 342 -22.11 11.78 -6.35
N GLY A 343 -22.62 10.65 -5.84
CA GLY A 343 -23.90 10.11 -6.27
C GLY A 343 -23.83 9.55 -7.70
N ASN A 344 -24.92 9.59 -8.46
CA ASN A 344 -24.99 9.09 -9.83
C ASN A 344 -24.99 10.26 -10.84
N ILE A 345 -24.73 9.96 -12.12
CA ILE A 345 -24.68 10.97 -13.17
C ILE A 345 -25.75 10.74 -14.24
N ILE A 346 -26.42 11.82 -14.61
CA ILE A 346 -27.24 11.91 -15.82
C ILE A 346 -26.53 12.81 -16.83
N LEU A 347 -26.35 12.33 -18.05
CA LEU A 347 -25.90 13.13 -19.18
C LEU A 347 -27.04 13.25 -20.19
N CYS A 348 -27.38 14.49 -20.54
CA CYS A 348 -28.30 14.81 -21.62
C CYS A 348 -27.55 15.61 -22.68
N ARG A 349 -27.64 15.24 -23.95
CA ARG A 349 -27.35 16.16 -25.06
C ARG A 349 -28.65 16.84 -25.45
N GLN A 350 -28.63 18.15 -25.56
CA GLN A 350 -29.80 18.93 -25.93
C GLN A 350 -29.46 20.07 -26.88
N VAL A 351 -30.52 20.62 -27.50
CA VAL A 351 -30.46 21.95 -28.13
C VAL A 351 -30.53 23.02 -27.03
N ASP A 352 -29.60 23.99 -27.05
CA ASP A 352 -29.52 25.08 -26.08
C ASP A 352 -30.68 26.07 -26.25
N GLN A 353 -31.73 25.90 -25.44
CA GLN A 353 -32.95 26.71 -25.46
C GLN A 353 -33.49 27.00 -24.05
N PRO A 354 -34.25 28.10 -23.87
CA PRO A 354 -34.83 28.45 -22.58
C PRO A 354 -35.70 27.34 -21.97
N GLY A 355 -35.63 27.20 -20.64
CA GLY A 355 -36.47 26.30 -19.86
C GLY A 355 -36.02 24.84 -19.80
N MET A 356 -34.93 24.45 -20.48
CA MET A 356 -34.47 23.05 -20.48
C MET A 356 -34.07 22.54 -19.10
N ILE A 357 -33.23 23.29 -18.39
CA ILE A 357 -32.79 22.97 -17.02
C ILE A 357 -34.01 22.79 -16.10
N GLY A 358 -34.97 23.72 -16.18
CA GLY A 358 -36.19 23.66 -15.36
C GLY A 358 -37.06 22.44 -15.66
N LYS A 359 -37.20 22.04 -16.92
CA LYS A 359 -37.98 20.85 -17.29
C LYS A 359 -37.40 19.57 -16.69
N VAL A 360 -36.09 19.36 -16.81
CA VAL A 360 -35.43 18.18 -16.25
C VAL A 360 -35.43 18.23 -14.72
N GLY A 361 -35.20 19.41 -14.13
CA GLY A 361 -35.28 19.60 -12.68
C GLY A 361 -36.67 19.29 -12.10
N ILE A 362 -37.75 19.68 -12.79
CA ILE A 362 -39.12 19.34 -12.36
C ILE A 362 -39.35 17.83 -12.41
N ILE A 363 -38.91 17.14 -13.47
CA ILE A 363 -39.07 15.69 -13.57
C ILE A 363 -38.37 14.99 -12.41
N LEU A 364 -37.15 15.40 -12.06
CA LEU A 364 -36.41 14.83 -10.93
C LEU A 364 -37.10 15.14 -9.59
N ALA A 365 -37.56 16.38 -9.41
CA ALA A 365 -38.28 16.79 -8.21
C ALA A 365 -39.61 16.03 -8.02
N ASP A 366 -40.36 15.79 -9.08
CA ASP A 366 -41.63 15.04 -9.05
C ASP A 366 -41.42 13.57 -8.59
N HIS A 367 -40.21 13.03 -8.75
CA HIS A 367 -39.83 11.69 -8.30
C HIS A 367 -38.94 11.74 -7.05
N ASN A 368 -38.88 12.89 -6.37
CA ASN A 368 -38.13 13.09 -5.12
C ASN A 368 -36.63 12.70 -5.23
N VAL A 369 -36.00 13.03 -6.36
CA VAL A 369 -34.56 12.84 -6.59
C VAL A 369 -33.84 14.15 -6.37
N ASN A 370 -32.87 14.18 -5.44
CA ASN A 370 -32.09 15.39 -5.18
C ASN A 370 -31.00 15.59 -6.24
N VAL A 371 -30.76 16.85 -6.62
CA VAL A 371 -29.68 17.25 -7.53
C VAL A 371 -28.57 17.87 -6.70
N ASN A 372 -27.42 17.20 -6.60
CA ASN A 372 -26.26 17.71 -5.87
C ASN A 372 -25.41 18.67 -6.72
N PHE A 373 -25.40 18.49 -8.04
CA PHE A 373 -24.60 19.28 -8.95
C PHE A 373 -25.28 19.36 -10.33
N MET A 374 -25.16 20.49 -11.00
CA MET A 374 -25.58 20.60 -12.41
C MET A 374 -24.66 21.55 -13.19
N SER A 375 -24.27 21.13 -14.39
CA SER A 375 -23.50 21.95 -15.33
C SER A 375 -23.98 21.77 -16.76
N VAL A 376 -23.82 22.83 -17.56
CA VAL A 376 -24.17 22.84 -18.97
C VAL A 376 -22.96 23.25 -19.79
N GLY A 377 -22.34 22.28 -20.45
CA GLY A 377 -21.26 22.48 -21.41
C GLY A 377 -21.80 22.80 -22.80
N ARG A 378 -21.33 23.89 -23.43
CA ARG A 378 -21.78 24.29 -24.77
C ARG A 378 -20.58 24.40 -25.70
N THR A 379 -20.72 23.92 -26.94
CA THR A 379 -19.70 24.14 -27.98
C THR A 379 -19.83 25.54 -28.58
N SER A 380 -21.05 26.06 -28.72
CA SER A 380 -21.33 27.46 -29.06
C SER A 380 -22.77 27.86 -28.67
N LYS A 381 -23.09 29.16 -28.71
CA LYS A 381 -24.43 29.68 -28.34
C LYS A 381 -25.52 29.14 -29.28
N LYS A 382 -26.65 28.67 -28.71
CA LYS A 382 -27.84 28.18 -29.46
C LYS A 382 -27.59 26.96 -30.37
N GLN A 383 -26.53 26.21 -30.12
CA GLN A 383 -26.28 24.94 -30.80
C GLN A 383 -26.51 23.77 -29.83
N LYS A 384 -25.64 22.76 -29.88
CA LYS A 384 -25.68 21.58 -29.01
C LYS A 384 -25.02 21.91 -27.66
N ALA A 385 -25.62 21.41 -26.60
CA ALA A 385 -25.09 21.47 -25.25
C ALA A 385 -25.22 20.11 -24.57
N ILE A 386 -24.32 19.82 -23.64
CA ILE A 386 -24.46 18.70 -22.71
C ILE A 386 -24.84 19.26 -21.35
N MET A 387 -25.97 18.82 -20.82
CA MET A 387 -26.31 18.98 -19.41
C MET A 387 -25.84 17.75 -18.65
N ALA A 388 -24.91 17.95 -17.72
CA ALA A 388 -24.43 16.95 -16.79
C ALA A 388 -25.04 17.23 -15.42
N ILE A 389 -25.66 16.23 -14.82
CA ILE A 389 -26.41 16.35 -13.56
C ILE A 389 -25.92 15.27 -12.61
N GLY A 390 -25.50 15.67 -11.42
CA GLY A 390 -25.23 14.77 -10.30
C GLY A 390 -26.48 14.64 -9.44
N VAL A 391 -26.88 13.40 -9.15
CA VAL A 391 -28.05 13.07 -8.33
C VAL A 391 -27.66 12.16 -7.18
N ASP A 392 -28.24 12.35 -6.00
CA ASP A 392 -27.88 11.56 -4.82
C ASP A 392 -28.46 10.15 -4.86
N GLU A 393 -29.69 10.02 -5.35
CA GLU A 393 -30.40 8.75 -5.49
C GLU A 393 -30.40 8.23 -6.93
N GLU A 394 -30.60 6.93 -7.11
CA GLU A 394 -30.89 6.35 -8.43
C GLU A 394 -32.33 6.69 -8.82
N PRO A 395 -32.55 7.46 -9.90
CA PRO A 395 -33.91 7.81 -10.32
C PRO A 395 -34.68 6.56 -10.79
N GLU A 396 -35.97 6.51 -10.48
CA GLU A 396 -36.85 5.45 -10.97
C GLU A 396 -36.90 5.40 -12.51
N GLU A 397 -37.19 4.22 -13.07
CA GLU A 397 -37.26 4.04 -14.53
C GLU A 397 -38.22 5.03 -15.21
N ASP A 398 -39.33 5.39 -14.54
CA ASP A 398 -40.30 6.36 -15.08
C ASP A 398 -39.69 7.77 -15.19
N ALA A 399 -38.87 8.18 -14.23
CA ALA A 399 -38.17 9.46 -14.25
C ALA A 399 -37.18 9.50 -15.42
N LEU A 400 -36.35 8.45 -15.55
CA LEU A 400 -35.37 8.34 -16.63
C LEU A 400 -36.06 8.34 -18.02
N ARG A 401 -37.17 7.61 -18.15
CA ARG A 401 -37.98 7.59 -19.37
C ARG A 401 -38.55 8.97 -19.72
N LYS A 402 -39.11 9.68 -18.75
CA LYS A 402 -39.65 11.04 -18.94
C LYS A 402 -38.58 12.03 -19.38
N ILE A 403 -37.37 11.95 -18.83
CA ILE A 403 -36.23 12.79 -19.25
C ILE A 403 -35.87 12.51 -20.71
N GLY A 404 -35.73 11.24 -21.10
CA GLY A 404 -35.41 10.86 -22.49
C GLY A 404 -36.49 11.23 -23.51
N GLN A 405 -37.73 11.46 -23.08
CA GLN A 405 -38.84 11.90 -23.93
C GLN A 405 -38.99 13.42 -24.03
N VAL A 406 -38.18 14.20 -23.32
CA VAL A 406 -38.20 15.67 -23.44
C VAL A 406 -37.84 16.04 -24.88
N PRO A 407 -38.69 16.75 -25.64
CA PRO A 407 -38.53 16.91 -27.10
C PRO A 407 -37.22 17.53 -27.61
N ALA A 408 -36.44 18.17 -26.74
CA ALA A 408 -35.16 18.78 -27.10
C ALA A 408 -33.95 18.07 -26.48
N VAL A 409 -34.16 16.93 -25.81
CA VAL A 409 -33.10 15.98 -25.46
C VAL A 409 -32.89 15.06 -26.65
N GLU A 410 -31.69 15.11 -27.23
CA GLU A 410 -31.29 14.35 -28.42
C GLU A 410 -30.56 13.05 -28.06
N GLU A 411 -29.83 13.05 -26.94
CA GLU A 411 -29.23 11.85 -26.34
C GLU A 411 -29.39 11.92 -24.83
N PHE A 412 -29.48 10.76 -24.20
CA PHE A 412 -29.63 10.62 -22.77
C PHE A 412 -28.95 9.34 -22.28
N VAL A 413 -28.21 9.43 -21.18
CA VAL A 413 -27.70 8.26 -20.46
C VAL A 413 -27.67 8.51 -18.95
N PHE A 414 -27.99 7.48 -18.19
CA PHE A 414 -27.78 7.39 -16.75
C PHE A 414 -26.58 6.51 -16.45
N LEU A 415 -25.71 6.97 -15.54
CA LEU A 415 -24.45 6.34 -15.19
C LEU A 415 -24.37 6.21 -13.67
N LYS A 416 -24.26 4.97 -13.19
CA LYS A 416 -24.19 4.64 -11.76
C LYS A 416 -22.75 4.62 -11.28
N LEU A 417 -22.40 5.40 -10.26
CA LEU A 417 -21.01 5.50 -9.76
C LEU A 417 -20.72 4.60 -8.56
#